data_AF-A0A368F4G9-F1
#
_entry.id   AF-A0A368F4G9-F1
#
_cell.length_a   1.000
_cell.length_b   1.000
_cell.length_c   1.000
_cell.angle_alpha   90.00
_cell.angle_beta   90.00
_cell.angle_gamma   90.00
#
_symmetry.space_group_name_H-M   'P 1'
#
loop_
_entity.id
_entity.type
_entity.pdbx_description
1 polymer ?
#
loop_
_entity_poly.entity_id
_entity_poly.type
_entity_poly.pdbx_seq_one_letter_code
_entity_poly.pdbx_strand_id
1 'polypeptide(L)' 'MRSLKEEDEDAYKRQFSHFIANGIDADNLEEMYKKGHAAIRANPDRRTKP' A
#
# COMPACT_ATOMS: atom_id res chain seq x y z
N MET A 1 1.28 -11.01 0.01
CA MET A 1 2.41 -10.45 -0.77
C MET A 1 3.65 -11.33 -0.65
N ARG A 2 4.17 -11.63 0.57
CA ARG A 2 5.39 -12.44 0.72
C ARG A 2 5.30 -13.85 0.12
N SER A 3 4.29 -14.64 0.48
CA SER A 3 4.14 -16.02 -0.04
C SER A 3 4.01 -16.06 -1.56
N LEU A 4 3.17 -15.21 -2.15
CA LEU A 4 3.00 -15.19 -3.61
C LEU A 4 4.27 -14.73 -4.34
N LYS A 5 5.08 -13.85 -3.75
CA LYS A 5 6.36 -13.43 -4.31
C LYS A 5 7.38 -14.57 -4.35
N GLU A 6 7.32 -15.48 -3.39
CA GLU A 6 8.21 -16.65 -3.29
C GLU A 6 7.72 -17.84 -4.14
N GLU A 7 6.41 -18.03 -4.24
CA GLU A 7 5.79 -19.15 -4.94
C GLU A 7 5.61 -18.91 -6.46
N ASP A 8 5.20 -17.70 -6.86
CA ASP A 8 4.92 -17.35 -8.26
C ASP A 8 5.12 -15.84 -8.51
N GLU A 9 6.32 -15.49 -8.97
CA GLU A 9 6.70 -14.10 -9.24
C GLU A 9 5.87 -13.45 -10.36
N ASP A 10 5.39 -14.22 -11.33
CA ASP A 10 4.59 -13.70 -12.44
C ASP A 10 3.16 -13.38 -11.99
N ALA A 11 2.56 -14.26 -11.17
CA ALA A 11 1.30 -13.97 -10.50
C ALA A 11 1.43 -12.78 -9.53
N TYR A 12 2.56 -12.66 -8.83
CA TYR A 12 2.86 -11.52 -7.97
C TYR A 12 2.91 -10.22 -8.77
N LYS A 13 3.64 -10.17 -9.89
CA LYS A 13 3.70 -8.99 -10.78
C LYS A 13 2.33 -8.64 -11.33
N ARG A 14 1.50 -9.64 -11.69
CA ARG A 14 0.15 -9.41 -12.23
C ARG A 14 -0.80 -8.82 -11.18
N GLN A 15 -0.81 -9.38 -9.97
CA GLN A 15 -1.74 -8.99 -8.91
C GLN A 15 -1.31 -7.70 -8.19
N PHE A 16 0.00 -7.50 -8.02
CA PHE A 16 0.58 -6.40 -7.26
C PHE A 16 1.28 -5.36 -8.14
N SER A 17 0.96 -5.30 -9.44
CA SER A 17 1.55 -4.37 -10.40
C SER A 17 1.55 -2.91 -9.92
N HIS A 18 0.42 -2.43 -9.39
CA HIS A 18 0.31 -1.08 -8.83
C HIS A 18 1.14 -0.90 -7.55
N PHE A 19 1.21 -1.91 -6.69
CA PHE A 19 2.02 -1.85 -5.48
C PHE A 19 3.50 -1.76 -5.84
N ILE A 20 3.96 -2.58 -6.77
CA ILE A 20 5.33 -2.55 -7.30
C ILE A 20 5.65 -1.18 -7.92
N ALA A 21 4.73 -0.65 -8.74
CA ALA A 21 4.91 0.66 -9.38
C ALA A 21 5.00 1.82 -8.36
N ASN A 22 4.36 1.69 -7.21
CA ASN A 22 4.42 2.68 -6.12
C ASN A 22 5.52 2.36 -5.07
N GLY A 23 6.34 1.32 -5.30
CA GLY A 23 7.38 0.90 -4.36
C GLY A 23 6.84 0.35 -3.04
N ILE A 24 5.59 -0.13 -3.03
CA ILE A 24 4.92 -0.70 -1.85
C ILE A 24 5.20 -2.20 -1.83
N ASP A 25 5.74 -2.69 -0.72
CA ASP A 25 6.04 -4.08 -0.45
C ASP A 25 5.29 -4.56 0.81
N ALA A 26 5.51 -5.82 1.19
CA ALA A 26 4.84 -6.38 2.36
C ALA A 26 5.27 -5.74 3.68
N ASP A 27 6.44 -5.10 3.71
CA ASP A 27 7.09 -4.62 4.94
C ASP A 27 6.69 -3.16 5.20
N ASN A 28 6.58 -2.37 4.14
CA ASN A 28 6.17 -0.98 4.19
C ASN A 28 4.64 -0.77 4.17
N LEU A 29 3.87 -1.83 3.88
CA LEU A 29 2.40 -1.78 3.88
C LEU A 29 1.84 -1.36 5.24
N GLU A 30 2.38 -1.90 6.33
CA GLU A 30 1.95 -1.56 7.69
C GLU A 30 2.26 -0.09 8.02
N GLU A 31 3.44 0.40 7.64
CA GLU A 31 3.85 1.78 7.86
C GLU A 31 2.96 2.76 7.07
N MET A 32 2.62 2.42 5.83
CA MET A 32 1.70 3.20 4.99
C MET A 32 0.36 3.39 5.70
N TYR A 33 -0.24 2.32 6.23
CA TYR A 33 -1.50 2.41 6.95
C TYR A 33 -1.37 3.17 8.27
N LYS A 34 -0.29 2.97 9.03
CA LYS A 34 -0.02 3.74 10.26
C LYS A 34 0.06 5.24 9.97
N LYS A 35 0.78 5.64 8.92
CA LYS A 35 0.86 7.04 8.46
C LYS A 35 -0.50 7.57 8.03
N GLY A 36 -1.27 6.79 7.27
CA GLY A 36 -2.62 7.16 6.85
C GLY A 36 -3.56 7.40 8.05
N HIS A 37 -3.55 6.51 9.03
CA HIS A 37 -4.33 6.67 10.25
C HIS A 37 -3.88 7.88 11.09
N ALA A 38 -2.58 8.13 11.20
CA ALA A 38 -2.06 9.31 11.88
C ALA A 38 -2.52 10.60 11.18
N ALA A 39 -2.45 10.65 9.85
CA ALA A 39 -2.88 11.80 9.06
C ALA A 39 -4.39 12.08 9.19
N ILE A 40 -5.23 11.03 9.14
CA ILE A 40 -6.69 11.16 9.31
C ILE A 40 -7.04 11.63 10.72
N ARG A 41 -6.35 11.12 11.77
CA ARG A 41 -6.58 11.59 13.15
C ARG A 41 -6.13 13.03 13.36
N ALA A 42 -5.05 13.45 12.71
CA ALA A 42 -4.55 14.81 12.79
C ALA A 42 -5.49 15.81 12.07
N ASN A 43 -6.11 15.39 10.96
CA ASN A 43 -7.10 16.20 10.26
C ASN A 43 -8.24 15.31 9.73
N PRO A 44 -9.36 15.20 10.48
CA PRO A 44 -10.49 14.37 10.09
C PRO A 44 -11.39 15.03 9.04
N ASP A 45 -11.16 16.30 8.71
CA ASP A 45 -12.03 17.04 7.82
C ASP A 45 -11.86 16.58 6.36
N ARG A 46 -12.99 16.25 5.73
CA ARG A 46 -13.02 15.92 4.31
C ARG A 46 -12.80 17.19 3.50
N ARG A 47 -11.66 17.29 2.83
CA ARG A 47 -11.44 18.35 1.82
C ARG A 47 -12.41 18.18 0.66
N THR A 48 -13.19 19.22 0.38
CA THR A 48 -14.01 19.31 -0.84
C THR A 48 -13.09 19.55 -2.04
N LYS A 49 -13.35 18.84 -3.14
CA LYS A 49 -12.59 19.03 -4.38
C LYS A 49 -12.93 20.44 -4.95
N PRO A 50 -11.94 21.25 -5.34
CA PRO A 50 -12.19 22.53 -6.00
C PRO A 50 -12.87 22.35 -7.36
#